data_AF-A0A0U1DY36-F1
#
_entry.id   AF-A0A0U1DY36-F1
#
_cell.length_a   1.000
_cell.length_b   1.000
_cell.length_c   1.000
_cell.angle_alpha   90.00
_cell.angle_beta   90.00
_cell.angle_gamma   90.00
#
_symmetry.space_group_name_H-M   'P 1'
#
loop_
_entity.id
_entity.type
_entity.pdbx_description
1 polymer ?
#
loop_
_entity_poly.entity_id
_entity_poly.type
_entity_poly.pdbx_seq_one_letter_code
_entity_poly.pdbx_strand_id
1 'polypeptide(L)'
;MADEVCLQMHLLNLSFVITVGARAGADTALATDICTKQLIGVAGIGAERIHRALDLPGGIEGAIKVAELHPLFNPVAYVDTEFGPDVITVRRSAAHQDGAWVSLVTPAEVGPLQAIVQAVDPRLDVEVGGSDQEWIARIVETDTAAKELGEVAVVKFSGGASFVFEPRKSLPLTVV
;
A
#
# COMPACT_ATOMS: atom_id res chain seq x y z
N MET A 1 7.13 -14.82 2.12
CA MET A 1 7.07 -13.36 2.24
C MET A 1 7.53 -12.99 3.65
N ALA A 2 7.83 -11.72 3.95
CA ALA A 2 8.16 -11.30 5.33
C ALA A 2 6.86 -11.19 6.15
N ASP A 3 6.18 -12.32 6.33
CA ASP A 3 4.79 -12.39 6.79
C ASP A 3 4.63 -11.74 8.17
N GLU A 4 5.59 -11.99 9.06
CA GLU A 4 5.65 -11.40 10.41
C GLU A 4 5.74 -9.86 10.35
N VAL A 5 6.53 -9.31 9.44
CA VAL A 5 6.66 -7.85 9.27
C VAL A 5 5.38 -7.24 8.74
N CYS A 6 4.75 -7.89 7.74
CA CYS A 6 3.47 -7.44 7.21
C CYS A 6 2.37 -7.48 8.29
N LEU A 7 2.34 -8.55 9.11
CA LEU A 7 1.39 -8.66 10.22
C LEU A 7 1.61 -7.56 11.27
N GLN A 8 2.85 -7.27 11.64
CA GLN A 8 3.16 -6.17 12.55
C GLN A 8 2.71 -4.81 12.01
N MET A 9 2.84 -4.59 10.70
CA MET A 9 2.32 -3.40 10.03
C MET A 9 0.78 -3.32 10.09
N HIS A 10 0.07 -4.43 9.89
CA HIS A 10 -1.38 -4.49 10.07
C HIS A 10 -1.80 -4.22 11.52
N LEU A 11 -1.10 -4.77 12.51
CA LEU A 11 -1.38 -4.51 13.93
C LEU A 11 -1.19 -3.03 14.30
N LEU A 12 -0.17 -2.39 13.74
CA LEU A 12 0.03 -0.95 13.88
C LEU A 12 -1.12 -0.16 13.24
N ASN A 13 -1.54 -0.54 12.04
CA ASN A 13 -2.69 0.07 11.37
C ASN A 13 -3.98 -0.09 12.17
N LEU A 14 -4.28 -1.29 12.66
CA LEU A 14 -5.48 -1.56 13.46
C LEU A 14 -5.51 -0.69 14.73
N SER A 15 -4.35 -0.54 15.39
CA SER A 15 -4.22 0.36 16.54
C SER A 15 -4.50 1.83 16.16
N PHE A 16 -4.05 2.27 14.99
CA PHE A 16 -4.36 3.58 14.43
C PHE A 16 -5.86 3.75 14.16
N VAL A 17 -6.49 2.79 13.46
CA VAL A 17 -7.94 2.79 13.15
C VAL A 17 -8.77 2.90 14.44
N ILE A 18 -8.46 2.09 15.46
CA ILE A 18 -9.14 2.14 16.77
C ILE A 18 -9.02 3.53 17.40
N THR A 19 -7.81 4.10 17.37
CA THR A 19 -7.55 5.41 17.99
C THR A 19 -8.25 6.55 17.25
N VAL A 20 -8.23 6.53 15.92
CA VAL A 20 -8.93 7.51 15.07
C VAL A 20 -10.43 7.41 15.27
N GLY A 21 -10.98 6.19 15.29
CA GLY A 21 -12.41 5.96 15.56
C GLY A 21 -12.82 6.51 16.93
N ALA A 22 -12.04 6.23 17.99
CA ALA A 22 -12.28 6.78 19.32
C ALA A 22 -12.23 8.33 19.34
N ARG A 23 -11.34 8.93 18.54
CA ARG A 23 -11.19 10.38 18.45
C ARG A 23 -12.30 11.07 17.65
N ALA A 24 -12.79 10.42 16.59
CA ALA A 24 -13.88 10.90 15.74
C ALA A 24 -15.26 10.74 16.40
N GLY A 25 -15.39 9.79 17.34
CA GLY A 25 -16.61 9.57 18.09
C GLY A 25 -17.74 9.07 17.18
N ALA A 26 -18.85 9.80 17.11
CA ALA A 26 -19.98 9.43 16.25
C ALA A 26 -19.76 9.72 14.75
N ASP A 27 -18.71 10.46 14.40
CA ASP A 27 -18.39 10.80 13.01
C ASP A 27 -17.57 9.68 12.35
N THR A 28 -18.25 8.60 11.97
CA THR A 28 -17.62 7.46 11.32
C THR A 28 -17.10 7.80 9.93
N ALA A 29 -17.72 8.75 9.23
CA ALA A 29 -17.27 9.20 7.91
C ALA A 29 -15.90 9.89 8.00
N LEU A 30 -15.70 10.76 9.01
CA LEU A 30 -14.41 11.36 9.28
C LEU A 30 -13.34 10.32 9.63
N ALA A 31 -13.69 9.31 10.43
CA ALA A 31 -12.75 8.25 10.77
C ALA A 31 -12.29 7.48 9.52
N THR A 32 -13.24 7.10 8.66
CA THR A 32 -12.95 6.43 7.39
C THR A 32 -12.08 7.30 6.49
N ASP A 33 -12.44 8.57 6.30
CA ASP A 33 -11.67 9.51 5.46
C ASP A 33 -10.20 9.65 5.91
N ILE A 34 -9.97 9.78 7.22
CA ILE A 34 -8.61 9.84 7.78
C ILE A 34 -7.85 8.53 7.53
N CYS A 35 -8.48 7.39 7.75
CA CYS A 35 -7.85 6.08 7.56
C CYS A 35 -7.55 5.79 6.09
N THR A 36 -8.46 6.15 5.18
CA THR A 36 -8.24 6.03 3.73
C THR A 36 -7.09 6.92 3.27
N LYS A 37 -7.03 8.18 3.71
CA LYS A 37 -5.89 9.07 3.37
C LYS A 37 -4.56 8.53 3.88
N GLN A 38 -4.55 7.99 5.11
CA GLN A 38 -3.37 7.33 5.67
C GLN A 38 -2.96 6.12 4.83
N LEU A 39 -3.91 5.29 4.40
CA LEU A 39 -3.65 4.15 3.54
C LEU A 39 -3.08 4.59 2.18
N ILE A 40 -3.66 5.58 1.50
CA ILE A 40 -3.16 6.06 0.20
C ILE A 40 -1.68 6.47 0.31
N GLY A 41 -1.33 7.22 1.36
CA GLY A 41 0.05 7.64 1.59
C GLY A 41 1.00 6.47 1.84
N VAL A 42 0.62 5.52 2.70
CA VAL A 42 1.43 4.32 2.99
C VAL A 42 1.54 3.41 1.77
N ALA A 43 0.48 3.27 0.99
CA ALA A 43 0.43 2.43 -0.20
C ALA A 43 1.41 2.93 -1.28
N GLY A 44 1.38 4.23 -1.59
CA GLY A 44 2.31 4.80 -2.57
C GLY A 44 3.77 4.76 -2.12
N ILE A 45 4.05 5.14 -0.87
CA ILE A 45 5.44 5.14 -0.36
C ILE A 45 5.98 3.72 -0.19
N GLY A 46 5.13 2.78 0.24
CA GLY A 46 5.47 1.36 0.33
C GLY A 46 5.83 0.80 -1.05
N ALA A 47 4.99 1.05 -2.05
CA ALA A 47 5.22 0.65 -3.42
C ALA A 47 6.51 1.23 -4.00
N GLU A 48 6.75 2.54 -3.86
CA GLU A 48 7.97 3.21 -4.35
C GLU A 48 9.24 2.63 -3.72
N ARG A 49 9.19 2.31 -2.42
CA ARG A 49 10.33 1.72 -1.71
C ARG A 49 10.60 0.30 -2.16
N ILE A 50 9.56 -0.53 -2.30
CA ILE A 50 9.69 -1.91 -2.77
C ILE A 50 10.25 -1.92 -4.19
N HIS A 51 9.65 -1.13 -5.08
CA HIS A 51 10.06 -0.99 -6.48
C HIS A 51 11.54 -0.67 -6.61
N ARG A 52 11.99 0.37 -5.90
CA ARG A 52 13.38 0.83 -5.91
C ARG A 52 14.35 -0.14 -5.23
N ALA A 53 13.98 -0.68 -4.07
CA ALA A 53 14.88 -1.53 -3.28
C ALA A 53 15.19 -2.86 -3.98
N LEU A 54 14.29 -3.32 -4.85
CA LEU A 54 14.40 -4.58 -5.56
C LEU A 54 14.70 -4.40 -7.06
N ASP A 55 14.86 -3.16 -7.53
CA ASP A 55 15.11 -2.83 -8.95
C ASP A 55 14.10 -3.50 -9.89
N LEU A 56 12.81 -3.43 -9.53
CA LEU A 56 11.73 -4.06 -10.28
C LEU A 56 11.49 -3.33 -11.61
N PRO A 57 10.98 -4.03 -12.65
CA PRO A 57 10.66 -3.39 -13.93
C PRO A 57 9.59 -2.30 -13.77
N GLY A 58 9.47 -1.43 -14.78
CA GLY A 58 8.34 -0.50 -14.89
C GLY A 58 7.09 -1.18 -15.49
N GLY A 59 6.06 -0.38 -15.77
CA GLY A 59 4.83 -0.84 -16.42
C GLY A 59 4.03 -1.87 -15.59
N ILE A 60 3.08 -2.53 -16.25
CA ILE A 60 2.14 -3.46 -15.60
C ILE A 60 2.86 -4.61 -14.89
N GLU A 61 3.90 -5.18 -15.50
CA GLU A 61 4.70 -6.26 -14.89
C GLU A 61 5.29 -5.81 -13.55
N GLY A 62 5.91 -4.62 -13.53
CA GLY A 62 6.43 -4.00 -12.31
C GLY A 62 5.37 -3.80 -11.24
N ALA A 63 4.20 -3.31 -11.65
CA ALA A 63 3.09 -3.03 -10.74
C ALA A 63 2.55 -4.32 -10.09
N ILE A 64 2.44 -5.42 -10.84
CA ILE A 64 2.08 -6.73 -10.28
C ILE A 64 3.17 -7.22 -9.31
N LYS A 65 4.46 -7.12 -9.68
CA LYS A 65 5.56 -7.52 -8.78
C LYS A 65 5.59 -6.72 -7.48
N VAL A 66 5.31 -5.42 -7.54
CA VAL A 66 5.17 -4.60 -6.33
C VAL A 66 3.97 -5.03 -5.51
N ALA A 67 2.81 -5.25 -6.15
CA ALA A 67 1.59 -5.68 -5.46
C ALA A 67 1.75 -7.04 -4.77
N GLU A 68 2.39 -8.02 -5.41
CA GLU A 68 2.73 -9.33 -4.82
C GLU A 68 3.49 -9.19 -3.49
N LEU A 69 4.30 -8.12 -3.35
CA LEU A 69 5.15 -7.86 -2.21
C LEU A 69 4.56 -6.86 -1.21
N HIS A 70 3.47 -6.17 -1.56
CA HIS A 70 2.98 -5.03 -0.81
C HIS A 70 2.22 -5.48 0.46
N PRO A 71 2.46 -4.85 1.64
CA PRO A 71 1.77 -5.19 2.89
C PRO A 71 0.24 -5.06 2.84
N LEU A 72 -0.30 -4.26 1.91
CA LEU A 72 -1.75 -4.20 1.67
C LEU A 72 -2.35 -5.57 1.34
N PHE A 73 -1.60 -6.40 0.61
CA PHE A 73 -2.03 -7.72 0.11
C PHE A 73 -1.39 -8.89 0.87
N ASN A 74 -0.65 -8.60 1.94
CA ASN A 74 0.14 -9.58 2.66
C ASN A 74 -0.04 -9.45 4.18
N PRO A 75 0.14 -10.53 4.95
CA PRO A 75 0.44 -11.89 4.48
C PRO A 75 -0.78 -12.59 3.87
N VAL A 76 -0.54 -13.54 2.96
CA VAL A 76 -1.61 -14.27 2.24
C VAL A 76 -2.56 -15.06 3.15
N ALA A 77 -2.11 -15.42 4.35
CA ALA A 77 -2.95 -16.06 5.35
C ALA A 77 -3.96 -15.11 6.01
N TYR A 78 -3.76 -13.79 5.87
CA TYR A 78 -4.57 -12.74 6.48
C TYR A 78 -5.37 -11.94 5.43
N VAL A 79 -4.77 -11.72 4.26
CA VAL A 79 -5.39 -11.08 3.10
C VAL A 79 -5.47 -12.12 1.97
N ASP A 80 -6.69 -12.49 1.56
CA ASP A 80 -6.90 -13.43 0.45
C ASP A 80 -6.80 -12.66 -0.85
N THR A 81 -5.65 -12.78 -1.51
CA THR A 81 -5.35 -12.09 -2.77
C THR A 81 -4.68 -13.05 -3.74
N GLU A 82 -5.12 -12.98 -4.99
CA GLU A 82 -4.56 -13.71 -6.12
C GLU A 82 -4.11 -12.73 -7.20
N PHE A 83 -2.98 -13.01 -7.82
CA PHE A 83 -2.35 -12.15 -8.82
C PHE A 83 -2.34 -12.85 -10.18
N GLY A 84 -2.86 -12.15 -11.19
CA GLY A 84 -2.72 -12.47 -12.61
C GLY A 84 -1.65 -11.60 -13.29
N PRO A 85 -1.52 -11.67 -14.62
CA PRO A 85 -0.51 -10.90 -15.36
C PRO A 85 -0.74 -9.38 -15.33
N ASP A 86 -1.99 -8.94 -15.19
CA ASP A 86 -2.42 -7.55 -15.15
C ASP A 86 -3.61 -7.32 -14.20
N VAL A 87 -3.91 -8.31 -13.35
CA VAL A 87 -5.11 -8.33 -12.52
C VAL A 87 -4.76 -8.70 -11.08
N ILE A 88 -5.40 -8.02 -10.13
CA ILE A 88 -5.39 -8.35 -8.71
C ILE A 88 -6.82 -8.77 -8.34
N THR A 89 -6.98 -9.98 -7.80
CA THR A 89 -8.27 -10.48 -7.31
C THR A 89 -8.22 -10.58 -5.80
N VAL A 90 -9.11 -9.88 -5.12
CA VAL A 90 -9.24 -9.93 -3.65
C VAL A 90 -10.54 -10.62 -3.28
N ARG A 91 -10.44 -11.54 -2.33
CA ARG A 91 -11.60 -12.21 -1.73
C ARG A 91 -11.74 -11.80 -0.27
N ARG A 92 -12.92 -12.05 0.28
CA ARG A 92 -13.20 -11.79 1.69
C ARG A 92 -12.27 -12.61 2.58
N SER A 93 -11.66 -11.95 3.55
CA SER A 93 -10.63 -12.54 4.42
C SER A 93 -10.75 -12.06 5.88
N ALA A 94 -9.89 -12.57 6.77
CA ALA A 94 -9.80 -12.10 8.15
C ALA A 94 -9.50 -10.59 8.24
N ALA A 95 -8.64 -10.07 7.37
CA ALA A 95 -8.33 -8.64 7.31
C ALA A 95 -9.57 -7.74 7.09
N HIS A 96 -10.58 -8.23 6.37
CA HIS A 96 -11.84 -7.52 6.20
C HIS A 96 -12.67 -7.49 7.49
N GLN A 97 -12.65 -8.58 8.25
CA GLN A 97 -13.39 -8.70 9.52
C GLN A 97 -12.81 -7.78 10.59
N ASP A 98 -11.48 -7.61 10.57
CA ASP A 98 -10.75 -6.77 11.51
C ASP A 98 -10.76 -5.27 11.11
N GLY A 99 -11.20 -4.93 9.90
CA GLY A 99 -11.18 -3.56 9.38
C GLY A 99 -9.76 -3.07 9.05
N ALA A 100 -8.87 -3.99 8.65
CA ALA A 100 -7.52 -3.67 8.21
C ALA A 100 -7.51 -3.03 6.81
N TRP A 101 -6.35 -2.60 6.31
CA TRP A 101 -6.23 -1.79 5.09
C TRP A 101 -7.07 -2.24 3.90
N VAL A 102 -7.14 -3.55 3.61
CA VAL A 102 -7.91 -4.06 2.46
C VAL A 102 -9.41 -3.74 2.54
N SER A 103 -9.97 -3.56 3.75
CA SER A 103 -11.38 -3.18 3.94
C SER A 103 -11.69 -1.74 3.55
N LEU A 104 -10.67 -0.91 3.31
CA LEU A 104 -10.80 0.46 2.83
C LEU A 104 -10.66 0.55 1.30
N VAL A 105 -10.35 -0.56 0.63
CA VAL A 105 -10.24 -0.62 -0.82
C VAL A 105 -11.52 -1.20 -1.38
N THR A 106 -12.23 -0.39 -2.16
CA THR A 106 -13.50 -0.79 -2.77
C THR A 106 -13.55 -0.31 -4.22
N PRO A 107 -14.50 -0.78 -5.05
CA PRO A 107 -14.72 -0.21 -6.38
C PRO A 107 -15.01 1.30 -6.37
N ALA A 108 -15.47 1.86 -5.25
CA ALA A 108 -15.69 3.30 -5.09
C ALA A 108 -14.49 4.05 -4.51
N GLU A 109 -13.52 3.34 -3.92
CA GLU A 109 -12.31 3.90 -3.32
C GLU A 109 -11.06 3.16 -3.82
N VAL A 110 -10.61 3.59 -5.00
CA VAL A 110 -9.48 2.99 -5.72
C VAL A 110 -8.15 3.70 -5.46
N GLY A 111 -8.16 4.82 -4.72
CA GLY A 111 -6.98 5.64 -4.45
C GLY A 111 -5.77 4.85 -3.93
N PRO A 112 -5.93 3.88 -3.01
CA PRO A 112 -4.81 3.04 -2.55
C PRO A 112 -4.16 2.22 -3.66
N LEU A 113 -4.95 1.70 -4.60
CA LEU A 113 -4.46 0.92 -5.74
C LEU A 113 -3.76 1.82 -6.76
N GLN A 114 -4.35 2.98 -7.04
CA GLN A 114 -3.72 4.01 -7.88
C GLN A 114 -2.37 4.43 -7.34
N ALA A 115 -2.26 4.66 -6.02
CA ALA A 115 -1.00 5.00 -5.37
C ALA A 115 0.08 3.93 -5.58
N ILE A 116 -0.29 2.64 -5.53
CA ILE A 116 0.64 1.53 -5.75
C ILE A 116 1.11 1.47 -7.20
N VAL A 117 0.20 1.47 -8.17
CA VAL A 117 0.58 1.30 -9.58
C VAL A 117 1.32 2.53 -10.13
N GLN A 118 0.93 3.73 -9.69
CA GLN A 118 1.55 4.99 -10.12
C GLN A 118 2.93 5.22 -9.49
N ALA A 119 3.22 4.59 -8.35
CA ALA A 119 4.57 4.57 -7.79
C ALA A 119 5.56 3.77 -8.65
N VAL A 120 5.06 2.85 -9.48
CA VAL A 120 5.86 2.08 -10.46
C VAL A 120 5.95 2.83 -11.78
N ASP A 121 4.81 3.24 -12.33
CA ASP A 121 4.74 4.03 -13.55
C ASP A 121 3.54 4.99 -13.47
N PRO A 122 3.76 6.31 -13.55
CA PRO A 122 2.70 7.30 -13.41
C PRO A 122 1.64 7.23 -14.52
N ARG A 123 1.86 6.46 -15.60
CA ARG A 123 0.85 6.22 -16.64
C ARG A 123 -0.08 5.06 -16.34
N LEU A 124 0.10 4.35 -15.23
CA LEU A 124 -0.80 3.27 -14.84
C LEU A 124 -2.00 3.77 -14.05
N ASP A 125 -3.12 3.08 -14.25
CA ASP A 125 -4.35 3.25 -13.47
C ASP A 125 -4.98 1.87 -13.20
N VAL A 126 -6.09 1.85 -12.49
CA VAL A 126 -6.85 0.62 -12.21
C VAL A 126 -8.32 0.76 -12.57
N GLU A 127 -8.87 -0.30 -13.15
CA GLU A 127 -10.30 -0.51 -13.32
C GLU A 127 -10.76 -1.56 -12.31
N VAL A 128 -11.65 -1.18 -11.40
CA VAL A 128 -12.07 -2.05 -10.28
C VAL A 128 -13.55 -2.38 -10.38
N GLY A 129 -13.88 -3.67 -10.29
CA GLY A 129 -15.25 -4.17 -10.27
C GLY A 129 -15.47 -5.20 -9.17
N GLY A 130 -16.73 -5.40 -8.79
CA GLY A 130 -17.13 -6.33 -7.73
C GLY A 130 -17.87 -5.63 -6.59
N SER A 131 -17.57 -6.04 -5.36
CA SER A 131 -18.14 -5.53 -4.12
C SER A 131 -17.05 -4.99 -3.19
N ASP A 132 -17.45 -4.37 -2.09
CA ASP A 132 -16.53 -3.76 -1.12
C ASP A 132 -15.64 -4.78 -0.37
N GLN A 133 -15.90 -6.08 -0.49
CA GLN A 133 -15.13 -7.14 0.19
C GLN A 133 -14.62 -8.23 -0.76
N GLU A 134 -15.03 -8.18 -2.02
CA GLU A 134 -14.64 -9.12 -3.06
C GLU A 134 -14.61 -8.38 -4.38
N TRP A 135 -13.42 -8.13 -4.91
CA TRP A 135 -13.24 -7.28 -6.08
C TRP A 135 -12.08 -7.75 -6.95
N ILE A 136 -12.11 -7.31 -8.20
CA ILE A 136 -11.08 -7.55 -9.20
C ILE A 136 -10.63 -6.18 -9.71
N ALA A 137 -9.34 -5.90 -9.61
CA ALA A 137 -8.71 -4.71 -10.16
C ALA A 137 -7.85 -5.09 -11.36
N ARG A 138 -8.16 -4.54 -12.53
CA ARG A 138 -7.30 -4.63 -13.73
C ARG A 138 -6.40 -3.40 -13.78
N ILE A 139 -5.10 -3.61 -13.96
CA ILE A 139 -4.14 -2.54 -14.16
C ILE A 139 -4.16 -2.17 -15.64
N VAL A 140 -4.28 -0.89 -15.94
CA VAL A 140 -4.37 -0.36 -17.30
C VAL A 140 -3.33 0.73 -17.53
N GLU A 141 -2.89 0.87 -18.78
CA GLU A 141 -2.06 2.00 -19.20
C GLU A 141 -2.93 3.15 -19.70
N THR A 142 -2.49 4.37 -19.42
CA THR A 142 -3.14 5.61 -19.82
C THR A 142 -2.18 6.50 -20.60
N ASP A 143 -2.71 7.37 -21.45
CA ASP A 143 -1.88 8.25 -22.28
C ASP A 143 -1.23 9.39 -21.49
N THR A 144 -1.75 9.70 -20.29
CA THR A 144 -1.35 10.86 -19.50
C THR A 144 -0.80 10.41 -18.16
N ALA A 145 0.41 10.87 -17.83
CA ALA A 145 0.97 10.64 -16.50
C ALA A 145 0.09 11.29 -15.42
N ALA A 146 -0.33 10.49 -14.45
CA ALA A 146 -1.08 10.94 -13.29
C ALA A 146 -0.26 11.92 -12.44
N LYS A 147 -0.96 12.87 -11.82
CA LYS A 147 -0.37 13.71 -10.79
C LYS A 147 -0.23 12.89 -9.51
N GLU A 148 0.93 12.99 -8.87
CA GLU A 148 1.15 12.37 -7.56
C GLU A 148 0.04 12.77 -6.56
N LEU A 149 -0.50 11.77 -5.88
CA LEU A 149 -1.54 11.94 -4.86
C LEU A 149 -0.99 12.75 -3.68
N GLY A 150 -1.81 13.65 -3.15
CA GLY A 150 -1.39 14.57 -2.09
C GLY A 150 -0.93 13.84 -0.82
N GLU A 151 -1.60 12.74 -0.50
CA GLU A 151 -1.30 11.85 0.63
C GLU A 151 0.10 11.24 0.53
N VAL A 152 0.56 10.93 -0.69
CA VAL A 152 1.93 10.44 -0.94
C VAL A 152 2.93 11.59 -0.86
N ALA A 153 2.61 12.73 -1.49
CA ALA A 153 3.48 13.91 -1.52
C ALA A 153 3.80 14.45 -0.12
N VAL A 154 2.81 14.46 0.79
CA VAL A 154 2.99 14.93 2.18
C VAL A 154 4.05 14.11 2.92
N VAL A 155 4.12 12.80 2.71
CA VAL A 155 5.12 11.95 3.39
C VAL A 155 6.55 12.31 2.94
N LYS A 156 6.71 12.70 1.67
CA LYS A 156 8.00 13.08 1.08
C LYS A 156 8.49 14.45 1.55
N PHE A 157 7.59 15.32 1.98
CA PHE A 157 7.92 16.70 2.36
C PHE A 157 8.99 16.79 3.46
N SER A 158 8.98 15.85 4.42
CA SER A 158 9.96 15.82 5.51
C SER A 158 11.37 15.36 5.11
N GLY A 159 11.53 14.80 3.90
CA GLY A 159 12.77 14.14 3.46
C GLY A 159 13.05 12.78 4.10
N GLY A 160 12.32 12.39 5.16
CA GLY A 160 12.49 11.11 5.85
C GLY A 160 12.16 9.88 5.00
N ALA A 161 11.55 10.07 3.82
CA ALA A 161 11.27 9.01 2.87
C ALA A 161 12.49 8.59 2.02
N SER A 162 13.55 9.41 1.95
CA SER A 162 14.64 9.30 0.97
C SER A 162 15.95 8.76 1.55
N PHE A 163 15.89 7.74 2.42
CA PHE A 163 17.11 7.11 2.94
C PHE A 163 17.63 6.02 1.99
N VAL A 164 18.93 5.75 2.05
CA VAL A 164 19.58 4.63 1.36
C VAL A 164 20.39 3.83 2.37
N PHE A 165 20.40 2.50 2.22
CA PHE A 165 21.33 1.66 2.98
C PHE A 165 22.72 1.80 2.37
N GLU A 166 23.69 2.26 3.16
CA GLU A 166 25.09 2.30 2.76
C GLU A 166 25.86 1.11 3.36
N PRO A 167 26.87 0.56 2.64
CA PRO A 167 27.76 -0.44 3.22
C PRO A 167 28.41 0.11 4.50
N ARG A 168 28.24 -0.63 5.60
CA ARG A 168 28.86 -0.26 6.88
C ARG A 168 30.38 -0.24 6.74
N LYS A 169 31.01 0.91 6.95
CA LYS A 169 32.45 0.99 7.21
C LYS A 169 32.70 0.57 8.65
N SER A 170 33.49 -0.48 8.86
CA SER A 170 33.92 -0.87 10.22
C SER A 170 34.72 0.28 10.82
N LEU A 171 34.24 0.83 11.94
CA LEU A 171 35.05 1.72 12.77
C LEU A 171 36.12 0.86 13.45
N PRO A 172 37.39 1.28 13.49
CA PRO A 172 38.42 0.54 14.20
C PRO A 172 38.03 0.45 15.68
N LEU A 173 37.67 -0.76 16.13
CA LEU A 173 37.49 -1.05 17.54
C LEU A 173 38.88 -1.13 18.17
N THR A 174 39.33 -0.05 18.78
CA THR A 174 40.48 -0.12 19.69
C THR A 174 39.93 -0.57 21.04
N VAL A 175 40.18 -1.83 21.41
CA VAL A 175 39.98 -2.29 22.79
C VAL A 175 41.17 -1.75 23.59
N VAL A 176 40.89 -0.95 24.63
CA VAL A 176 41.90 -0.48 25.62
C VAL A 176 41.86 -1.40 26.83
#